data_AF-B8D1N7-F1
#
_entry.id   AF-B8D1N7-F1
#
_cell.length_a   1.000
_cell.length_b   1.000
_cell.length_c   1.000
_cell.angle_alpha   90.00
_cell.angle_beta   90.00
_cell.angle_gamma   90.00
#
_symmetry.space_group_name_H-M   'P 1'
#
loop_
_entity.id
_entity.type
_entity.pdbx_description
1 polymer ?
#
loop_
_entity_poly.entity_id
_entity_poly.type
_entity_poly.pdbx_seq_one_letter_code
_entity_poly.pdbx_strand_id
1 'polypeptide(L)' 'MKRRITKETIKPEEVGKFKNALYEVKTITPLVENPIKRTYILTQAELTQMLKEYETYGEFLISIKVIGGNGIA' A
#
# COMPACT_ATOMS: atom_id res chain seq x y z
N MET A 1 -8.34 17.92 14.80
CA MET A 1 -7.15 17.04 14.88
C MET A 1 -6.09 17.58 13.92
N LYS A 2 -4.87 17.90 14.37
CA LYS A 2 -3.79 18.37 13.46
C LYS A 2 -3.08 17.16 12.84
N ARG A 3 -3.17 17.02 11.53
CA ARG A 3 -2.43 15.99 10.77
C ARG A 3 -0.93 16.32 10.85
N ARG A 4 -0.10 15.39 11.32
CA ARG A 4 1.36 15.51 11.21
C ARG A 4 1.77 15.01 9.83
N ILE A 5 2.37 15.87 9.03
CA ILE A 5 2.83 15.54 7.68
C ILE A 5 4.30 15.97 7.59
N THR A 6 5.16 15.05 7.17
CA THR A 6 6.53 15.36 6.78
C THR A 6 6.60 15.32 5.26
N LYS A 7 7.27 16.30 4.65
CA LYS A 7 7.48 16.37 3.20
C LYS A 7 8.96 16.30 2.91
N GLU A 8 9.32 15.44 1.97
CA GLU A 8 10.67 15.32 1.42
C GLU A 8 10.58 15.38 -0.10
N THR A 9 11.50 16.10 -0.73
CA THR A 9 11.63 16.11 -2.20
C THR A 9 12.56 14.98 -2.59
N ILE A 10 12.07 14.06 -3.41
CA ILE A 10 12.87 12.98 -3.98
C ILE A 10 13.40 13.36 -5.36
N LYS A 11 14.50 12.74 -5.78
CA LYS A 11 15.06 12.95 -7.12
C LYS A 11 14.27 12.19 -8.19
N PRO A 12 14.27 12.62 -9.47
CA PRO A 12 13.57 11.94 -10.55
C PRO A 12 13.92 10.45 -10.69
N GLU A 13 15.18 10.06 -10.48
CA GLU A 13 15.63 8.66 -10.51
C GLU A 13 15.00 7.80 -9.42
N GLU A 14 14.60 8.39 -8.30
CA GLU A 14 13.92 7.67 -7.21
C GLU A 14 12.47 7.38 -7.56
N VAL A 15 11.84 8.21 -8.40
CA VAL A 15 10.46 8.00 -8.88
C VAL A 15 10.32 6.66 -9.59
N GLY A 16 11.35 6.25 -10.35
CA GLY A 16 11.38 4.96 -11.05
C GLY A 16 11.23 3.76 -10.10
N LYS A 17 11.80 3.86 -8.89
CA LYS A 17 11.72 2.81 -7.86
C LYS A 17 10.29 2.57 -7.40
N PHE A 18 9.44 3.61 -7.39
CA PHE A 18 8.04 3.49 -6.97
C PHE A 18 7.11 3.08 -8.12
N LYS A 19 7.39 3.53 -9.35
CA LYS A 19 6.55 3.21 -10.51
C LYS A 19 6.50 1.72 -10.83
N ASN A 20 7.64 1.04 -10.67
CA ASN A 20 7.79 -0.38 -11.02
C ASN A 20 7.86 -1.28 -9.78
N ALA A 21 7.47 -0.77 -8.61
CA ALA A 21 7.54 -1.50 -7.35
C ALA A 21 6.41 -2.52 -7.18
N LEU A 22 6.73 -3.52 -6.36
CA LEU A 22 5.77 -4.33 -5.62
C LEU A 22 5.60 -3.74 -4.21
N TYR A 23 4.36 -3.73 -3.77
CA TYR A 23 3.91 -3.19 -2.51
C TYR A 23 3.33 -4.30 -1.64
N GLU A 24 3.88 -4.46 -0.45
CA GLU A 24 3.22 -5.20 0.62
C GLU A 24 2.15 -4.29 1.24
N VAL A 25 0.89 -4.68 1.11
CA VAL A 25 -0.25 -4.00 1.72
C VAL A 25 -0.83 -4.88 2.79
N LYS A 26 -0.99 -4.35 4.01
CA LYS A 26 -1.62 -5.08 5.12
C LYS A 26 -2.93 -4.43 5.50
N THR A 27 -3.95 -5.25 5.65
CA THR A 27 -5.30 -4.82 6.05
C THR A 27 -5.84 -5.65 7.19
N ILE A 28 -6.86 -5.14 7.89
CA ILE A 28 -7.68 -5.88 8.87
C ILE A 28 -9.15 -5.76 8.49
N THR A 29 -9.86 -6.89 8.45
CA THR A 29 -11.32 -6.93 8.54
C THR A 29 -11.72 -7.11 10.02
N PRO A 30 -12.38 -6.14 10.66
CA PRO A 30 -12.72 -6.21 12.07
C PRO A 30 -14.05 -6.94 12.27
N LEU A 31 -14.06 -8.24 11.97
CA LEU A 31 -15.18 -9.10 12.30
C LEU A 31 -15.28 -9.24 13.84
N VAL A 32 -16.50 -9.28 14.37
CA VAL A 32 -16.78 -9.29 15.82
C VAL A 32 -16.10 -10.48 16.53
N GLU A 33 -16.18 -11.67 15.93
CA GLU A 33 -15.67 -12.89 16.56
C GLU A 33 -14.25 -13.25 16.12
N ASN A 34 -13.92 -13.00 14.85
CA ASN A 34 -12.69 -13.49 14.23
C ASN A 34 -12.10 -12.43 13.29
N PRO A 35 -11.41 -11.40 13.81
CA PRO A 35 -10.78 -10.39 12.96
C PRO A 35 -9.72 -11.04 12.06
N ILE A 36 -9.72 -10.65 10.78
CA ILE A 36 -8.82 -11.24 9.77
C ILE A 36 -7.79 -10.19 9.37
N LYS A 37 -6.52 -10.55 9.41
CA LYS A 37 -5.43 -9.75 8.82
C LYS A 37 -5.04 -10.33 7.46
N ARG A 38 -5.02 -9.51 6.41
CA ARG A 38 -4.54 -9.91 5.09
C ARG A 38 -3.24 -9.20 4.75
N THR A 39 -2.41 -9.89 3.97
CA THR A 39 -1.20 -9.33 3.37
C THR A 39 -1.30 -9.54 1.86
N TYR A 40 -1.30 -8.45 1.11
CA TYR A 40 -1.31 -8.43 -0.35
C TYR A 40 0.06 -8.04 -0.86
N ILE A 41 0.49 -8.65 -1.95
CA ILE A 41 1.63 -8.18 -2.75
C ILE A 41 1.05 -7.63 -4.05
N LEU A 42 1.12 -6.33 -4.23
CA LEU A 42 0.46 -5.62 -5.33
C LEU A 42 1.49 -4.85 -6.16
N THR A 43 1.33 -4.86 -7.47
CA THR A 43 1.97 -3.88 -8.36
C THR A 43 1.42 -2.48 -8.10
N GLN A 44 2.10 -1.45 -8.62
CA GLN A 44 1.59 -0.07 -8.58
C GLN A 44 0.17 0.05 -9.17
N ALA A 45 -0.14 -0.68 -10.25
CA ALA A 45 -1.44 -0.64 -10.89
C ALA A 45 -2.53 -1.26 -10.01
N GLU A 46 -2.27 -2.43 -9.43
CA GLU A 46 -3.20 -3.12 -8.54
C GLU A 46 -3.42 -2.36 -7.23
N LEU A 47 -2.36 -1.78 -6.64
CA LEU A 47 -2.49 -0.90 -5.48
C LEU A 47 -3.36 0.32 -5.81
N THR A 48 -3.16 0.92 -6.99
CA THR A 48 -3.98 2.05 -7.43
C THR A 48 -5.45 1.64 -7.56
N GLN A 49 -5.73 0.45 -8.09
CA GLN A 49 -7.09 -0.06 -8.20
C GLN A 49 -7.71 -0.29 -6.81
N MET A 50 -7.01 -0.98 -5.93
CA MET A 50 -7.44 -1.23 -4.55
C MET A 50 -7.78 0.07 -3.81
N LEU A 51 -6.96 1.11 -3.96
CA LEU A 51 -7.20 2.41 -3.31
C LEU A 51 -8.39 3.18 -3.91
N LYS A 52 -8.67 3.02 -5.21
CA LYS A 52 -9.85 3.63 -5.85
C LYS A 52 -11.14 2.98 -5.35
N GLU A 53 -11.14 1.67 -5.21
CA GLU A 53 -12.29 0.90 -4.75
C GLU A 53 -12.34 0.80 -3.22
N TYR A 54 -11.41 1.45 -2.50
CA TYR A 54 -11.21 1.28 -1.05
C TYR A 54 -12.48 1.51 -0.22
N GLU A 55 -13.32 2.46 -0.64
CA GLU A 55 -14.62 2.74 0.00
C GLU A 55 -15.61 1.56 -0.03
N THR A 56 -15.40 0.60 -0.93
CA THR A 56 -16.22 -0.60 -1.07
C THR A 56 -15.69 -1.80 -0.27
N TYR A 57 -14.44 -1.74 0.19
CA TYR A 57 -13.85 -2.82 0.98
C TYR A 57 -14.21 -2.67 2.45
N GLY A 58 -14.70 -3.75 3.06
CA GLY A 58 -14.88 -3.87 4.51
C GLY A 58 -13.57 -4.03 5.29
N GLU A 59 -12.46 -3.50 4.78
CA GLU A 59 -11.11 -3.71 5.33
C GLU A 59 -10.42 -2.38 5.68
N PHE A 60 -9.72 -2.36 6.82
CA PHE A 60 -8.92 -1.21 7.28
C PHE A 60 -7.48 -1.36 6.83
N LEU A 61 -6.94 -0.38 6.11
CA LEU A 61 -5.56 -0.35 5.66
C LEU A 61 -4.64 0.04 6.82
N ILE A 62 -3.61 -0.76 7.05
CA ILE A 62 -2.69 -0.63 8.20
C ILE A 62 -1.31 -0.16 7.74
N SER A 63 -0.82 -0.72 6.64
CA SER A 63 0.48 -0.33 6.09
C SER A 63 0.57 -0.61 4.61
N ILE A 64 1.32 0.24 3.91
CA ILE A 64 1.79 0.02 2.54
C ILE A 64 3.31 0.16 2.59
N LYS A 65 4.04 -0.84 2.08
CA LYS A 65 5.50 -0.83 2.05
C LYS A 65 5.99 -1.28 0.68
N VAL A 66 6.95 -0.55 0.11
CA VAL A 66 7.70 -1.06 -1.05
C VAL A 66 8.54 -2.24 -0.60
N ILE A 67 8.48 -3.35 -1.32
CA ILE A 67 9.26 -4.57 -1.02
C ILE A 67 10.18 -5.02 -2.16
N GLY A 68 10.20 -4.28 -3.28
CA GLY A 68 11.03 -4.57 -4.45
C GLY A 68 10.43 -3.93 -5.70
N GLY A 69 11.07 -4.07 -6.86
CA GLY A 69 10.54 -3.66 -8.16
C GLY A 69 11.25 -4.41 -9.27
N ASN A 70 10.55 -4.73 -10.37
CA ASN A 70 11.03 -5.67 -11.41
C ASN A 70 12.50 -5.42 -11.77
N GLY A 71 13.31 -6.40 -11.39
CA GLY A 71 14.72 -6.28 -11.08
C GLY A 71 15.01 -7.36 -10.04
N ILE A 72 14.83 -8.61 -10.47
CA ILE A 72 15.22 -9.85 -9.79
C ILE A 72 16.55 -9.61 -9.06
N ALA A 73 16.60 -9.96 -7.77
CA ALA A 73 17.88 -10.25 -7.14
C ALA A 73 18.51 -11.49 -7.79
#